data_AF-A0A1I7JKH4-F1
#
_entry.id   AF-A0A1I7JKH4-F1
#
_cell.length_a   1.000
_cell.length_b   1.000
_cell.length_c   1.000
_cell.angle_alpha   90.00
_cell.angle_beta   90.00
_cell.angle_gamma   90.00
#
_symmetry.space_group_name_H-M   'P 1'
#
loop_
_entity.id
_entity.type
_entity.pdbx_description
1 polymer ?
#
loop_
_entity_poly.entity_id
_entity_poly.type
_entity_poly.pdbx_seq_one_letter_code
_entity_poly.pdbx_strand_id
1 'polypeptide(L)'
;MIKQAVFTCALFALTPAWAINKCMGPDGRVVYQATACPDAGELVGAEIARREAEHKAEREAEAKRRQISEETSRRTWAEYESKQKQRQQLCGGQIHDVPFVGMTVHAMENCTRFWERYGAGAHVNETETSNGVNRQYVFRVGGIKYLYTDGGKVTAIQR
;
A
#
# COMPACT_ATOMS: atom_id res chain seq x y z
N MET A 1 -12.53 -7.26 -79.58
CA MET A 1 -12.11 -5.86 -79.81
C MET A 1 -12.61 -5.00 -78.65
N ILE A 2 -11.90 -3.91 -78.31
CA ILE A 2 -12.03 -2.99 -77.14
C ILE A 2 -10.98 -3.35 -76.05
N LYS A 3 -9.71 -2.98 -76.24
CA LYS A 3 -9.04 -1.68 -76.01
C LYS A 3 -8.72 -1.42 -74.52
N GLN A 4 -7.42 -1.45 -74.23
CA GLN A 4 -6.79 -1.01 -72.98
C GLN A 4 -7.06 0.47 -72.71
N ALA A 5 -7.24 0.82 -71.43
CA ALA A 5 -6.86 2.12 -70.90
C ALA A 5 -6.42 1.94 -69.44
N VAL A 6 -5.13 2.22 -69.20
CA VAL A 6 -4.47 2.38 -67.91
C VAL A 6 -5.10 3.56 -67.17
N PHE A 7 -5.34 3.48 -65.86
CA PHE A 7 -5.17 4.63 -64.94
C PHE A 7 -4.97 4.12 -63.50
N THR A 8 -3.72 3.89 -63.10
CA THR A 8 -2.93 4.73 -62.19
C THR A 8 -3.53 4.90 -60.79
N CYS A 9 -2.81 4.34 -59.82
CA CYS A 9 -2.94 4.49 -58.37
C CYS A 9 -3.42 5.88 -57.92
N ALA A 10 -4.60 5.93 -57.29
CA ALA A 10 -5.00 7.07 -56.47
C ALA A 10 -4.96 6.65 -54.99
N LEU A 11 -3.82 6.94 -54.37
CA LEU A 11 -3.66 7.03 -52.93
C LEU A 11 -4.74 7.97 -52.35
N PHE A 12 -5.80 7.41 -51.78
CA PHE A 12 -6.78 8.17 -50.98
C PHE A 12 -7.18 7.50 -49.66
N ALA A 13 -6.42 6.49 -49.23
CA ALA A 13 -6.55 5.96 -47.88
C ALA A 13 -5.35 6.46 -47.07
N LEU A 14 -5.51 7.61 -46.38
CA LEU A 14 -4.79 8.04 -45.16
C LEU A 14 -4.97 9.56 -44.97
N THR A 15 -6.15 10.00 -44.54
CA THR A 15 -6.23 11.21 -43.71
C THR A 15 -7.10 10.93 -42.49
N PRO A 16 -6.62 11.17 -41.26
CA PRO A 16 -7.47 11.09 -40.08
C PRO A 16 -8.49 12.24 -40.18
N ALA A 17 -9.74 11.91 -40.47
CA ALA A 17 -10.78 12.88 -40.81
C ALA A 17 -11.32 13.71 -39.63
N TRP A 18 -10.64 13.78 -38.48
CA TRP A 18 -11.15 14.42 -37.26
C TRP A 18 -10.23 15.54 -36.75
N ALA A 19 -9.71 16.37 -37.64
CA ALA A 19 -9.08 17.63 -37.24
C ALA A 19 -10.18 18.71 -37.07
N ILE A 20 -10.70 18.87 -35.85
CA ILE A 20 -11.57 20.00 -35.52
C ILE A 20 -10.67 21.20 -35.22
N ASN A 21 -10.69 22.20 -36.10
CA ASN A 21 -9.91 23.44 -36.00
C ASN A 21 -10.69 24.48 -35.19
N LYS A 22 -10.00 25.19 -34.29
CA LYS A 22 -10.55 26.32 -33.55
C LYS A 22 -10.29 27.59 -34.34
N CYS A 23 -11.32 28.15 -34.96
CA CYS A 23 -11.24 29.35 -35.78
C CYS A 23 -11.84 30.55 -35.05
N MET A 24 -11.30 31.74 -35.30
CA MET A 24 -11.92 33.00 -34.90
C MET A 24 -12.78 33.50 -36.08
N GLY A 25 -14.08 33.61 -35.85
CA GLY A 25 -15.01 34.17 -36.81
C GLY A 25 -14.79 35.66 -37.01
N PRO A 26 -15.27 36.23 -38.13
CA PRO A 26 -15.16 37.66 -38.42
C PRO A 26 -15.92 38.55 -37.41
N ASP A 27 -16.79 37.96 -36.59
CA ASP A 27 -17.52 38.55 -35.47
C ASP A 27 -16.76 38.44 -34.13
N GLY A 28 -15.54 37.91 -34.13
CA GLY A 28 -14.72 37.67 -32.94
C GLY A 28 -15.14 36.44 -32.12
N ARG A 29 -16.10 35.64 -32.58
CA ARG A 29 -16.55 34.43 -31.87
C ARG A 29 -15.72 33.22 -32.25
N VAL A 30 -15.50 32.31 -31.29
CA VAL A 30 -14.78 31.05 -31.54
C VAL A 30 -15.73 30.03 -32.18
N VAL A 31 -15.35 29.50 -33.34
CA VAL A 31 -16.09 28.46 -34.06
C VAL A 31 -15.19 27.24 -34.24
N TYR A 32 -15.74 26.04 -34.03
CA TYR A 32 -15.04 24.77 -34.22
C TYR A 32 -15.51 24.14 -35.54
N GLN A 33 -14.60 23.91 -36.48
CA GLN A 33 -14.94 23.40 -37.83
C GLN A 33 -13.95 22.34 -38.32
N ALA A 34 -14.43 21.43 -39.17
CA ALA A 34 -13.62 20.36 -39.75
C ALA A 34 -12.68 20.84 -40.88
N THR A 35 -12.92 22.04 -41.42
CA THR A 35 -12.10 22.66 -42.46
C THR A 35 -11.02 23.56 -41.85
N ALA A 36 -9.84 23.65 -42.47
CA ALA A 36 -8.77 24.54 -42.02
C ALA A 36 -9.26 26.00 -41.99
N CYS A 37 -8.87 26.77 -40.97
CA CYS A 37 -9.30 28.16 -40.86
C CYS A 37 -8.66 29.01 -41.98
N PRO A 38 -9.40 29.96 -42.57
CA PRO A 38 -8.89 30.82 -43.64
C PRO A 38 -7.62 31.59 -43.25
N ASP A 39 -7.51 31.97 -41.97
CA ASP A 39 -6.31 32.55 -41.36
C ASP A 39 -5.88 31.70 -40.16
N ALA A 40 -4.86 30.86 -40.37
CA ALA A 40 -4.09 30.08 -39.38
C ALA A 40 -4.76 29.86 -38.01
N GLY A 41 -5.78 28.99 -37.96
CA GLY A 41 -6.29 28.48 -36.69
C GLY A 41 -5.42 27.35 -36.19
N GLU A 42 -5.12 27.39 -34.90
CA GLU A 42 -4.29 26.39 -34.22
C GLU A 42 -4.96 25.01 -34.31
N LEU A 43 -4.19 23.97 -34.70
CA LEU A 43 -4.65 22.58 -34.80
C LEU A 43 -4.84 21.99 -33.38
N VAL A 44 -6.01 22.22 -32.78
CA VAL A 44 -6.30 21.83 -31.38
C VAL A 44 -6.59 20.32 -31.21
N GLY A 45 -6.91 19.60 -32.28
CA GLY A 45 -7.31 18.18 -32.19
C GLY A 45 -6.24 17.24 -31.62
N ALA A 46 -4.97 17.44 -31.97
CA ALA A 46 -3.87 16.62 -31.46
C ALA A 46 -3.62 16.87 -29.96
N GLU A 47 -3.77 18.10 -29.51
CA GLU A 47 -3.63 18.48 -28.10
C GLU A 47 -4.78 17.95 -27.25
N ILE A 48 -6.02 17.97 -27.77
CA ILE A 48 -7.18 17.36 -27.10
C ILE A 48 -6.97 15.86 -26.93
N ALA A 49 -6.60 15.16 -28.01
CA ALA A 49 -6.34 13.72 -27.96
C ALA A 49 -5.21 13.36 -26.98
N ARG A 50 -4.15 14.19 -26.90
CA ARG A 50 -3.07 14.03 -25.93
C ARG A 50 -3.57 14.17 -24.50
N ARG A 51 -4.33 15.23 -24.19
CA ARG A 51 -4.89 15.45 -22.84
C ARG A 51 -5.84 14.35 -22.42
N GLU A 52 -6.68 13.86 -23.34
CA GLU A 52 -7.58 12.73 -23.07
C GLU A 52 -6.81 11.43 -22.77
N ALA A 53 -5.75 11.16 -23.53
CA ALA A 53 -4.87 10.02 -23.28
C ALA A 53 -4.14 10.13 -21.93
N GLU A 54 -3.64 11.34 -21.59
CA GLU A 54 -3.01 11.63 -20.30
C GLU A 54 -3.99 11.43 -19.13
N HIS A 55 -5.20 11.99 -19.21
CA HIS A 55 -6.23 11.79 -18.19
C HIS A 55 -6.70 10.34 -18.08
N LYS A 56 -6.73 9.59 -19.18
CA LYS A 56 -7.04 8.16 -19.15
C LYS A 56 -5.93 7.39 -18.44
N ALA A 57 -4.66 7.64 -18.79
CA ALA A 57 -3.51 7.02 -18.16
C ALA A 57 -3.42 7.34 -16.66
N GLU A 58 -3.73 8.58 -16.28
CA GLU A 58 -3.77 9.01 -14.88
C GLU A 58 -4.85 8.25 -14.09
N ARG A 59 -6.09 8.17 -14.62
CA ARG A 59 -7.19 7.43 -14.00
C ARG A 59 -6.87 5.94 -13.88
N GLU A 60 -6.26 5.34 -14.89
CA GLU A 60 -5.82 3.94 -14.85
C GLU A 60 -4.71 3.73 -13.81
N ALA A 61 -3.75 4.65 -13.72
CA ALA A 61 -2.69 4.60 -12.71
C ALA A 61 -3.24 4.76 -11.28
N GLU A 62 -4.21 5.65 -11.07
CA GLU A 62 -4.91 5.81 -9.80
C GLU A 62 -5.73 4.57 -9.44
N ALA A 63 -6.51 4.03 -10.37
CA ALA A 63 -7.26 2.80 -10.18
C ALA A 63 -6.34 1.63 -9.81
N LYS A 64 -5.20 1.49 -10.49
CA LYS A 64 -4.19 0.47 -10.18
C LYS A 64 -3.58 0.67 -8.79
N ARG A 65 -3.24 1.92 -8.41
CA ARG A 65 -2.74 2.25 -7.06
C ARG A 65 -3.76 1.88 -5.99
N ARG A 66 -5.05 2.18 -6.22
CA ARG A 66 -6.13 1.81 -5.32
C ARG A 66 -6.27 0.29 -5.18
N GLN A 67 -6.25 -0.45 -6.29
CA GLN A 67 -6.29 -1.91 -6.26
C GLN A 67 -5.12 -2.50 -5.47
N ILE A 68 -3.89 -2.02 -5.69
CA ILE A 68 -2.71 -2.47 -4.95
C ILE A 68 -2.85 -2.15 -3.46
N SER A 69 -3.35 -0.97 -3.11
CA SER A 69 -3.58 -0.56 -1.72
C SER A 69 -4.63 -1.45 -1.03
N GLU A 70 -5.73 -1.74 -1.71
CA GLU A 70 -6.79 -2.62 -1.20
C GLU A 70 -6.30 -4.06 -1.04
N GLU A 71 -5.55 -4.59 -2.00
CA GLU A 71 -4.96 -5.93 -1.92
C GLU A 71 -3.94 -6.02 -0.78
N THR A 72 -3.06 -5.03 -0.65
CA THR A 72 -2.07 -4.95 0.43
C THR A 72 -2.77 -4.90 1.79
N SER A 73 -3.85 -4.11 1.89
CA SER A 73 -4.69 -4.05 3.10
C SER A 73 -5.30 -5.42 3.42
N ARG A 74 -5.84 -6.13 2.42
CA ARG A 74 -6.40 -7.48 2.63
C ARG A 74 -5.35 -8.48 3.10
N ARG A 75 -4.15 -8.47 2.50
CA ARG A 75 -3.04 -9.35 2.88
C ARG A 75 -2.58 -9.10 4.31
N THR A 76 -2.39 -7.82 4.67
CA THR A 76 -1.99 -7.43 6.02
C THR A 76 -3.05 -7.78 7.07
N TRP A 77 -4.34 -7.60 6.77
CA TRP A 77 -5.43 -8.05 7.64
C TRP A 77 -5.47 -9.58 7.82
N ALA A 78 -5.31 -10.34 6.74
CA ALA A 78 -5.27 -11.80 6.81
C ALA A 78 -4.07 -12.31 7.64
N GLU A 79 -2.91 -11.68 7.49
CA GLU A 79 -1.72 -11.99 8.30
C GLU A 79 -1.92 -11.62 9.79
N TYR A 80 -2.55 -10.48 10.06
CA TYR A 80 -2.89 -10.10 11.43
C TYR A 80 -3.84 -11.13 12.07
N GLU A 81 -4.90 -11.53 11.35
CA GLU A 81 -5.88 -12.50 11.84
C GLU A 81 -5.23 -13.86 12.11
N SER A 82 -4.35 -14.33 11.23
CA SER A 82 -3.64 -15.60 11.42
C SER A 82 -2.73 -15.57 12.64
N LYS A 83 -1.97 -14.48 12.84
CA LYS A 83 -1.14 -14.27 14.05
C LYS A 83 -1.97 -14.24 15.32
N GLN A 84 -3.13 -13.58 15.31
CA GLN A 84 -4.02 -13.55 16.47
C GLN A 84 -4.56 -14.94 16.80
N LYS A 85 -5.00 -15.71 15.79
CA LYS A 85 -5.45 -17.10 15.99
C LYS A 85 -4.34 -17.99 16.52
N GLN A 86 -3.14 -17.91 15.96
CA GLN A 86 -1.98 -18.66 16.42
C GLN A 86 -1.65 -18.33 17.88
N ARG A 87 -1.65 -17.03 18.24
CA ARG A 87 -1.41 -16.61 19.62
C ARG A 87 -2.49 -17.10 20.58
N GLN A 88 -3.76 -17.03 20.20
CA GLN A 88 -4.86 -17.57 21.00
C GLN A 88 -4.70 -19.07 21.24
N GLN A 89 -4.31 -19.84 20.22
CA GLN A 89 -4.05 -21.27 20.35
C GLN A 89 -2.87 -21.54 21.30
N LEU A 90 -1.76 -20.82 21.13
CA LEU A 90 -0.57 -20.95 21.98
C LEU A 90 -0.88 -20.66 23.46
N CYS A 91 -1.74 -19.66 23.70
CA CYS A 91 -2.09 -19.19 25.03
C CYS A 91 -3.33 -19.85 25.64
N GLY A 92 -3.86 -20.92 25.02
CA GLY A 92 -5.06 -21.60 25.49
C GLY A 92 -6.29 -20.68 25.58
N GLY A 93 -6.35 -19.64 24.74
CA GLY A 93 -7.38 -18.61 24.74
C GLY A 93 -7.20 -17.49 25.78
N GLN A 94 -6.22 -17.59 26.68
CA GLN A 94 -6.03 -16.62 27.76
C GLN A 94 -4.84 -15.70 27.48
N ILE A 95 -5.12 -14.45 27.13
CA ILE A 95 -4.12 -13.39 26.99
C ILE A 95 -4.28 -12.45 28.19
N HIS A 96 -3.22 -12.31 28.99
CA HIS A 96 -3.19 -11.43 30.15
C HIS A 96 -2.78 -10.00 29.76
N ASP A 97 -3.22 -9.00 30.49
CA ASP A 97 -2.78 -7.62 30.23
C ASP A 97 -1.33 -7.40 30.66
N VAL A 98 -0.94 -7.96 31.81
CA VAL A 98 0.39 -7.84 32.43
C VAL A 98 0.87 -9.20 32.97
N PRO A 99 2.18 -9.43 33.05
CA PRO A 99 2.72 -10.61 33.73
C PRO A 99 2.44 -10.58 35.24
N PHE A 100 2.50 -11.75 35.87
CA PHE A 100 2.35 -11.92 37.32
C PHE A 100 3.37 -12.95 37.86
N VAL A 101 3.66 -12.89 39.16
CA VAL A 101 4.59 -13.82 39.82
C VAL A 101 4.08 -15.26 39.72
N GLY A 102 4.95 -16.18 39.33
CA GLY A 102 4.63 -17.59 39.08
C GLY A 102 4.29 -17.90 37.63
N MET A 103 4.03 -16.90 36.78
CA MET A 103 3.86 -17.08 35.33
C MET A 103 5.13 -17.66 34.70
N THR A 104 5.00 -18.57 33.74
CA THR A 104 6.17 -19.07 32.99
C THR A 104 6.72 -17.98 32.08
N VAL A 105 8.03 -18.01 31.79
CA VAL A 105 8.65 -17.10 30.83
C VAL A 105 7.95 -17.19 29.47
N HIS A 106 7.62 -18.40 29.02
CA HIS A 106 6.88 -18.60 27.78
C HIS A 106 5.53 -17.87 27.75
N ALA A 107 4.74 -17.98 28.83
CA ALA A 107 3.45 -17.28 28.92
C ALA A 107 3.63 -15.77 29.07
N MET A 108 4.66 -15.32 29.79
CA MET A 108 4.99 -13.90 29.89
C MET A 108 5.27 -13.30 28.51
N GLU A 109 6.10 -13.96 27.71
CA GLU A 109 6.56 -13.44 26.43
C GLU A 109 5.49 -13.49 25.34
N ASN A 110 4.67 -14.54 25.33
CA ASN A 110 3.74 -14.78 24.23
C ASN A 110 2.29 -14.42 24.59
N CYS A 111 1.93 -14.51 25.86
CA CYS A 111 0.55 -14.46 26.34
C CYS A 111 0.26 -13.22 27.20
N THR A 112 1.11 -12.20 27.14
CA THR A 112 0.81 -10.89 27.75
C THR A 112 0.77 -9.76 26.73
N ARG A 113 -0.19 -8.84 26.85
CA ARG A 113 -0.24 -7.61 26.05
C ARG A 113 0.91 -6.66 26.40
N PHE A 114 1.33 -6.67 27.67
CA PHE A 114 2.49 -5.92 28.11
C PHE A 114 3.75 -6.30 27.32
N TRP A 115 4.03 -7.60 27.19
CA TRP A 115 5.22 -8.04 26.45
C TRP A 115 5.12 -7.78 24.95
N GLU A 116 3.96 -8.01 24.34
CA GLU A 116 3.72 -7.65 22.93
C GLU A 116 4.05 -6.18 22.64
N ARG A 117 3.73 -5.27 23.58
CA ARG A 117 3.94 -3.83 23.38
C ARG A 117 5.34 -3.35 23.77
N TYR A 118 5.94 -3.92 24.81
CA TYR A 118 7.15 -3.37 25.43
C TYR A 118 8.33 -4.35 25.47
N GLY A 119 8.11 -5.64 25.22
CA GLY A 119 9.10 -6.71 25.32
C GLY A 119 10.30 -6.51 24.39
N ALA A 120 10.08 -6.08 23.15
CA ALA A 120 11.15 -5.81 22.19
C ALA A 120 12.10 -4.67 22.64
N GLY A 121 11.65 -3.79 23.53
CA GLY A 121 12.46 -2.69 24.09
C GLY A 121 13.05 -3.00 25.45
N ALA A 122 12.87 -4.21 25.98
CA ALA A 122 13.41 -4.61 27.28
C ALA A 122 14.92 -4.83 27.18
N HIS A 123 15.66 -4.25 28.13
CA HIS A 123 17.06 -4.62 28.32
C HIS A 123 17.12 -5.85 29.24
N VAL A 124 17.91 -6.86 28.87
CA VAL A 124 17.98 -8.13 29.58
C VAL A 124 19.36 -8.32 30.19
N ASN A 125 19.40 -8.40 31.51
CA ASN A 125 20.58 -8.85 32.25
C ASN A 125 20.39 -10.33 32.57
N GLU A 126 21.19 -11.20 31.96
CA GLU A 126 21.14 -12.64 32.17
C GLU A 126 22.31 -13.11 33.03
N THR A 127 22.05 -14.05 33.93
CA THR A 127 23.07 -14.73 34.71
C THR A 127 22.78 -16.22 34.69
N GLU A 128 23.71 -16.99 34.13
CA GLU A 128 23.65 -18.44 34.08
C GLU A 128 24.55 -19.03 35.17
N THR A 129 23.99 -19.98 35.93
CA THR A 129 24.69 -20.68 37.01
C THR A 129 24.44 -22.19 36.89
N SER A 130 25.12 -23.00 37.70
CA SER A 130 24.84 -24.44 37.81
C SER A 130 23.39 -24.75 38.22
N ASN A 131 22.69 -23.77 38.80
CA ASN A 131 21.31 -23.93 39.28
C ASN A 131 20.27 -23.45 38.26
N GLY A 132 20.71 -22.94 37.10
CA GLY A 132 19.85 -22.46 36.04
C GLY A 132 20.11 -21.01 35.64
N VAL A 133 19.19 -20.47 34.83
CA VAL A 133 19.27 -19.13 34.25
C VAL A 133 18.35 -18.17 35.00
N ASN A 134 18.93 -17.09 35.51
CA ASN A 134 18.21 -15.96 36.08
C ASN A 134 18.27 -14.78 35.10
N ARG A 135 17.15 -14.07 34.93
CA ARG A 135 17.09 -12.86 34.09
C ARG A 135 16.40 -11.72 34.83
N GLN A 136 16.95 -10.53 34.63
CA GLN A 136 16.28 -9.27 34.93
C GLN A 136 15.96 -8.55 33.62
N TYR A 137 14.69 -8.25 33.41
CA TYR A 137 14.19 -7.42 32.32
C TYR A 137 13.97 -6.01 32.82
N VAL A 138 14.59 -5.04 32.17
CA VAL A 138 14.50 -3.62 32.48
C VAL A 138 13.72 -2.93 31.37
N PHE A 139 12.58 -2.33 31.72
CA PHE A 139 11.72 -1.61 30.78
C PHE A 139 11.83 -0.11 31.01
N ARG A 140 12.04 0.66 29.93
CA ARG A 140 12.07 2.13 29.99
C ARG A 140 10.68 2.77 29.96
N VAL A 141 9.69 2.03 29.45
CA VAL A 141 8.32 2.47 29.23
C VAL A 141 7.36 1.35 29.64
N GLY A 142 6.14 1.73 30.01
CA GLY A 142 5.14 0.81 30.57
C GLY A 142 5.11 0.83 32.09
N GLY A 143 4.04 0.28 32.68
CA GLY A 143 3.81 0.31 34.14
C GLY A 143 4.56 -0.75 34.94
N ILE A 144 5.65 -1.31 34.39
CA ILE A 144 6.58 -2.24 35.05
C ILE A 144 7.98 -1.72 34.70
N LYS A 145 8.84 -1.52 35.70
CA LYS A 145 10.24 -1.10 35.54
C LYS A 145 11.20 -2.27 35.48
N TYR A 146 11.00 -3.24 36.37
CA TYR A 146 11.83 -4.43 36.47
C TYR A 146 10.97 -5.69 36.58
N LEU A 147 11.36 -6.73 35.87
CA LEU A 147 10.78 -8.05 35.97
C LEU A 147 11.90 -9.06 36.14
N TYR A 148 11.76 -9.96 37.11
CA TYR A 148 12.75 -10.96 37.44
C TYR A 148 12.23 -12.35 37.12
N THR A 149 13.06 -13.18 36.53
CA THR A 149 12.75 -14.58 36.26
C THR A 149 13.84 -15.49 36.77
N ASP A 150 13.44 -16.62 37.33
CA ASP A 150 14.33 -17.69 37.77
C ASP A 150 13.67 -19.04 37.48
N GLY A 151 14.47 -20.02 37.09
CA GLY A 151 13.96 -21.37 36.76
C GLY A 151 12.85 -21.37 35.70
N GLY A 152 12.88 -20.43 34.75
CA GLY A 152 11.86 -20.30 33.70
C GLY A 152 10.51 -19.73 34.16
N LYS A 153 10.44 -19.11 35.34
CA LYS A 153 9.22 -18.45 35.86
C LYS A 153 9.50 -17.04 36.34
N VAL A 154 8.48 -16.20 36.30
CA VAL A 154 8.50 -14.86 36.90
C VAL A 154 8.53 -14.99 38.42
N THR A 155 9.52 -14.38 39.07
CA THR A 155 9.68 -14.44 40.53
C THR A 155 9.38 -13.11 41.22
N ALA A 156 9.59 -11.98 40.54
CA ALA A 156 9.28 -10.66 41.08
C ALA A 156 8.97 -9.64 39.98
N ILE A 157 8.15 -8.65 40.31
CA ILE A 157 7.76 -7.54 39.43
C ILE A 157 7.80 -6.24 40.23
N GLN A 158 8.51 -5.23 39.69
CA GLN A 158 8.59 -3.89 40.26
C GLN A 158 8.02 -2.86 39.27
N ARG A 159 7.19 -1.95 39.77
CA ARG A 159 6.49 -0.92 38.98
C ARG A 159 7.08 0.48 39.17
#